data_AF-A0A852ZAA6-F1
#
_entry.id   AF-A0A852ZAA6-F1
#
_cell.length_a   1.000
_cell.length_b   1.000
_cell.length_c   1.000
_cell.angle_alpha   90.00
_cell.angle_beta   90.00
_cell.angle_gamma   90.00
#
_symmetry.space_group_name_H-M   'P 1'
#
loop_
_entity.id
_entity.type
_entity.pdbx_description
1 polymer ?
#
loop_
_entity_poly.entity_id
_entity_poly.type
_entity_poly.pdbx_seq_one_letter_code
_entity_poly.pdbx_strand_id
1 'polypeptide(L)'
;MSAPTLRPPAGSGPDLRPTRLLRLIAWRVRVEVLEWSGTWWFLLTLVVQAVLGPLIGMFVWSAVYPHDPYVATYYVALILVTVMTESFEQFTFSEKLYDGTISHDLLRPQPVVVNVIGTNIAIRAWLTVMGVPLVLLTGFAFGVALTWTSILEAVPVFVLGAALSFSWTFLLSLTAFWTERVHSIVGFGWTLNSLLGGTVAPLAFLPEPWRGIGEVLPFYGMLGLPADVASGRVHGLAPLLTGLGYQAVWIVVIITAVVVLWRAGIRRYTVVGA
;
A
#
# COMPACT_ATOMS: atom_id res chain seq x y z
N MET A 1 17.57 -57.67 13.06
CA MET A 1 16.25 -57.00 13.12
C MET A 1 16.37 -55.64 12.46
N SER A 2 15.95 -55.55 11.20
CA SER A 2 15.97 -54.33 10.39
C SER A 2 14.71 -53.52 10.64
N ALA A 3 14.86 -52.28 11.11
CA ALA A 3 13.74 -51.36 11.32
C ALA A 3 13.12 -50.95 9.96
N PRO A 4 11.78 -50.87 9.85
CA PRO A 4 11.15 -50.47 8.61
C PRO A 4 11.32 -48.96 8.40
N THR A 5 11.97 -48.60 7.29
CA THR A 5 12.04 -47.21 6.79
C THR A 5 10.64 -46.77 6.36
N LEU A 6 9.99 -45.96 7.18
CA LEU A 6 8.77 -45.23 6.79
C LEU A 6 9.14 -44.20 5.72
N ARG A 7 8.84 -44.50 4.45
CA ARG A 7 8.86 -43.49 3.39
C ARG A 7 7.72 -42.49 3.67
N PRO A 8 7.97 -41.17 3.72
CA PRO A 8 6.89 -40.20 3.77
C PRO A 8 6.02 -40.35 2.51
N PRO A 9 4.69 -40.21 2.61
CA PRO A 9 3.81 -40.31 1.46
C PRO A 9 4.21 -39.26 0.42
N ALA A 10 4.48 -39.72 -0.79
CA ALA A 10 4.69 -38.86 -1.95
C ALA A 10 3.38 -38.17 -2.30
N GLY A 11 3.37 -36.83 -2.35
CA GLY A 11 2.34 -36.05 -3.02
C GLY A 11 1.28 -35.43 -2.10
N SER A 12 1.57 -34.22 -1.62
CA SER A 12 0.76 -33.04 -1.92
C SER A 12 1.47 -31.82 -1.33
N GLY A 13 2.20 -31.08 -2.18
CA GLY A 13 2.48 -29.69 -1.83
C GLY A 13 1.17 -28.96 -1.52
N PRO A 14 1.20 -27.83 -0.79
CA PRO A 14 -0.02 -27.10 -0.49
C PRO A 14 -0.82 -26.87 -1.78
N ASP A 15 -2.10 -27.27 -1.79
CA ASP A 15 -2.99 -27.04 -2.93
C ASP A 15 -3.24 -25.52 -3.04
N LEU A 16 -2.41 -24.83 -3.82
CA LEU A 16 -2.39 -23.37 -4.00
C LEU A 16 -3.43 -22.89 -5.02
N ARG A 17 -4.60 -23.53 -5.08
CA ARG A 17 -5.68 -23.07 -5.97
C ARG A 17 -6.06 -21.62 -5.64
N PRO A 18 -6.29 -20.76 -6.65
CA PRO A 18 -6.65 -19.35 -6.43
C PRO A 18 -7.85 -19.18 -5.48
N THR A 19 -8.84 -20.06 -5.60
CA THR A 19 -10.04 -20.05 -4.75
C THR A 19 -9.74 -20.32 -3.28
N ARG A 20 -8.75 -21.16 -2.97
CA ARG A 20 -8.31 -21.42 -1.60
C ARG A 20 -7.52 -20.23 -1.06
N LEU A 21 -6.61 -19.67 -1.85
CA LEU A 21 -5.83 -18.49 -1.45
C LEU A 21 -6.75 -17.30 -1.13
N LEU A 22 -7.75 -17.03 -1.97
CA LEU A 22 -8.73 -15.98 -1.71
C LEU A 22 -9.54 -16.23 -0.44
N ARG A 23 -9.93 -17.48 -0.17
CA ARG A 23 -10.62 -17.85 1.09
C ARG A 23 -9.72 -17.63 2.31
N LEU A 24 -8.43 -17.95 2.21
CA LEU A 24 -7.48 -17.75 3.29
C LEU A 24 -7.24 -16.26 3.56
N ILE A 25 -7.06 -15.45 2.52
CA ILE A 25 -6.96 -13.99 2.64
C ILE A 25 -8.24 -13.44 3.28
N ALA A 26 -9.42 -13.81 2.76
CA ALA A 26 -10.70 -13.33 3.29
C ALA A 26 -10.91 -13.72 4.76
N TRP A 27 -10.55 -14.94 5.14
CA TRP A 27 -10.60 -15.37 6.53
C TRP A 27 -9.62 -14.57 7.40
N ARG A 28 -8.38 -14.32 6.92
CA ARG A 28 -7.42 -13.49 7.64
C ARG A 28 -7.88 -12.06 7.82
N VAL A 29 -8.43 -11.44 6.79
CA VAL A 29 -9.02 -10.10 6.87
C VAL A 29 -10.07 -10.05 7.99
N ARG A 30 -10.96 -11.05 8.07
CA ARG A 30 -11.99 -11.09 9.13
C ARG A 30 -11.41 -11.17 10.54
N VAL A 31 -10.39 -12.00 10.75
CA VAL A 31 -9.74 -12.15 12.06
C VAL A 31 -9.05 -10.84 12.46
N GLU A 32 -8.26 -10.27 11.55
CA GLU A 32 -7.52 -9.04 11.78
C GLU A 32 -8.46 -7.85 12.03
N VAL A 33 -9.57 -7.75 11.30
CA VAL A 33 -10.59 -6.72 11.56
C VAL A 33 -11.10 -6.77 13.00
N LEU A 34 -11.28 -7.98 13.56
CA LEU A 34 -11.71 -8.16 14.95
C LEU A 34 -10.58 -7.82 15.93
N GLU A 35 -9.35 -8.24 15.66
CA GLU A 35 -8.18 -7.91 16.49
C GLU A 35 -8.00 -6.39 16.61
N TRP A 36 -8.02 -5.69 15.48
CA TRP A 36 -7.84 -4.23 15.44
C TRP A 36 -9.03 -3.44 16.00
N SER A 37 -10.22 -4.06 16.13
CA SER A 37 -11.39 -3.40 16.72
C SER A 37 -11.17 -2.98 18.18
N GLY A 38 -10.33 -3.71 18.92
CA GLY A 38 -9.95 -3.39 20.30
C GLY A 38 -8.99 -2.20 20.42
N THR A 39 -8.35 -1.79 19.32
CA THR A 39 -7.34 -0.73 19.27
C THR A 39 -7.74 0.40 18.32
N TRP A 40 -9.04 0.61 18.14
CA TRP A 40 -9.62 1.61 17.23
C TRP A 40 -9.09 3.04 17.46
N TRP A 41 -8.76 3.40 18.70
CA TRP A 41 -8.22 4.72 19.03
C TRP A 41 -6.87 4.98 18.34
N PHE A 42 -6.02 3.95 18.21
CA PHE A 42 -4.74 4.05 17.52
C PHE A 42 -4.96 4.15 16.00
N LEU A 43 -5.94 3.44 15.45
CA LEU A 43 -6.29 3.59 14.03
C LEU A 43 -6.72 5.02 13.70
N LEU A 44 -7.41 5.71 14.61
CA LEU A 44 -7.72 7.13 14.44
C LEU A 44 -6.48 8.01 14.38
N THR A 45 -5.43 7.74 15.17
CA THR A 45 -4.19 8.52 15.10
C THR A 45 -3.50 8.34 13.75
N LEU A 46 -3.54 7.12 13.20
CA LEU A 46 -3.04 6.85 11.84
C LEU A 46 -3.84 7.58 10.77
N VAL A 47 -5.17 7.61 10.88
CA VAL A 47 -6.02 8.38 9.96
C VAL A 47 -5.68 9.87 10.02
N VAL A 48 -5.58 10.44 11.22
CA VAL A 48 -5.21 11.85 11.40
C VAL A 48 -3.85 12.11 10.75
N GLN A 49 -2.85 11.28 11.03
CA GLN A 49 -1.51 11.40 10.45
C GLN A 49 -1.54 11.35 8.91
N ALA A 50 -2.27 10.40 8.33
CA ALA A 50 -2.38 10.22 6.88
C ALA A 50 -3.00 11.44 6.18
N VAL A 51 -3.91 12.15 6.86
CA VAL A 51 -4.63 13.31 6.32
C VAL A 51 -3.80 14.59 6.39
N LEU A 52 -2.86 14.70 7.33
CA LEU A 52 -2.08 15.94 7.55
C LEU A 52 -1.28 16.36 6.31
N GLY A 53 -0.56 15.43 5.67
CA GLY A 53 0.27 15.73 4.50
C GLY A 53 -0.53 16.35 3.35
N PRO A 54 -1.60 15.68 2.87
CA PRO A 54 -2.51 16.23 1.87
C PRO A 54 -3.15 17.56 2.28
N LEU A 55 -3.59 17.73 3.54
CA LEU A 55 -4.16 19.02 3.98
C LEU A 55 -3.14 20.15 3.94
N ILE A 56 -1.91 19.92 4.41
CA ILE A 56 -0.83 20.91 4.31
C ILE A 56 -0.58 21.27 2.85
N GLY A 57 -0.46 20.28 1.97
CA GLY A 57 -0.32 20.50 0.53
C GLY A 57 -1.46 21.33 -0.04
N MET A 58 -2.71 21.01 0.32
CA MET A 58 -3.89 21.76 -0.10
C MET A 58 -3.82 23.24 0.26
N PHE A 59 -3.50 23.56 1.52
CA PHE A 59 -3.42 24.95 1.96
C PHE A 59 -2.28 25.71 1.28
N VAL A 60 -1.10 25.08 1.16
CA VAL A 60 0.06 25.68 0.51
C VAL A 60 -0.24 25.98 -0.95
N TRP A 61 -0.74 25.01 -1.71
CA TRP A 61 -0.97 25.19 -3.15
C TRP A 61 -2.20 26.02 -3.46
N SER A 62 -3.21 26.06 -2.57
CA SER A 62 -4.34 26.99 -2.72
C SER A 62 -3.90 28.44 -2.51
N ALA A 63 -2.85 28.69 -1.71
CA ALA A 63 -2.27 30.03 -1.60
C ALA A 63 -1.48 30.43 -2.86
N VAL A 64 -0.83 29.47 -3.53
CA VAL A 64 -0.08 29.69 -4.78
C VAL A 64 -1.03 29.85 -5.98
N TYR A 65 -2.12 29.07 -6.04
CA TYR A 65 -3.12 29.08 -7.11
C TYR A 65 -4.54 29.32 -6.56
N PRO A 66 -4.89 30.54 -6.09
CA PRO A 66 -6.15 30.79 -5.37
C PRO A 66 -7.45 30.58 -6.15
N HIS A 67 -7.36 30.61 -7.48
CA HIS A 67 -8.52 30.51 -8.37
C HIS A 67 -8.57 29.19 -9.13
N ASP A 68 -7.66 28.26 -8.84
CA ASP A 68 -7.65 26.95 -9.49
C ASP A 68 -8.42 25.91 -8.64
N PRO A 69 -9.66 25.54 -9.01
CA PRO A 69 -10.46 24.57 -8.26
C PRO A 69 -9.86 23.16 -8.30
N TYR A 70 -8.94 22.88 -9.22
CA TYR A 70 -8.26 21.59 -9.29
C TYR A 70 -7.45 21.31 -8.02
N VAL A 71 -6.81 22.32 -7.42
CA VAL A 71 -5.96 22.11 -6.23
C VAL A 71 -6.77 21.48 -5.08
N ALA A 72 -7.90 22.10 -4.73
CA ALA A 72 -8.74 21.60 -3.65
C ALA A 72 -9.33 20.21 -3.99
N THR A 73 -9.76 20.02 -5.25
CA THR A 73 -10.33 18.75 -5.71
C THR A 73 -9.32 17.61 -5.69
N TYR A 74 -8.09 17.86 -6.15
CA TYR A 74 -6.99 16.92 -6.12
C TYR A 74 -6.65 16.50 -4.70
N TYR A 75 -6.52 17.46 -3.77
CA TYR A 75 -6.12 17.13 -2.41
C TYR A 75 -7.21 16.42 -1.60
N VAL A 76 -8.49 16.73 -1.83
CA VAL A 76 -9.60 15.95 -1.26
C VAL A 76 -9.58 14.51 -1.81
N ALA A 77 -9.37 14.34 -3.13
CA ALA A 77 -9.19 13.03 -3.73
C ALA A 77 -7.94 12.31 -3.19
N LEU A 78 -6.84 13.02 -2.96
CA LEU A 78 -5.61 12.47 -2.44
C LEU A 78 -5.77 11.96 -1.00
N ILE A 79 -6.54 12.65 -0.14
CA ILE A 79 -6.85 12.15 1.21
C ILE A 79 -7.54 10.80 1.11
N LEU A 80 -8.55 10.69 0.24
CA LEU A 80 -9.27 9.43 0.00
C LEU A 80 -8.32 8.32 -0.47
N VAL A 81 -7.48 8.62 -1.47
CA VAL A 81 -6.49 7.66 -1.98
C VAL A 81 -5.51 7.25 -0.90
N THR A 82 -5.03 8.18 -0.09
CA THR A 82 -4.04 7.93 0.96
C THR A 82 -4.60 6.94 1.99
N VAL A 83 -5.76 7.23 2.59
CA VAL A 83 -6.36 6.34 3.62
C VAL A 83 -6.69 4.94 3.08
N MET A 84 -6.92 4.82 1.77
CA MET A 84 -7.21 3.55 1.11
C MET A 84 -5.96 2.78 0.64
N THR A 85 -4.80 3.44 0.51
CA THR A 85 -3.54 2.85 0.00
C THR A 85 -2.43 2.73 1.05
N GLU A 86 -2.64 3.24 2.25
CA GLU A 86 -1.68 3.19 3.36
C GLU A 86 -1.16 1.77 3.66
N SER A 87 0.08 1.65 4.13
CA SER A 87 0.76 0.35 4.29
C SER A 87 1.82 0.35 5.40
N PHE A 88 1.87 -0.74 6.17
CA PHE A 88 2.56 -0.80 7.46
C PHE A 88 3.40 -2.08 7.67
N GLU A 89 3.89 -2.71 6.60
CA GLU A 89 4.64 -3.99 6.69
C GLU A 89 5.94 -3.87 7.50
N GLN A 90 6.47 -2.66 7.67
CA GLN A 90 7.57 -2.39 8.59
C GLN A 90 7.23 -2.71 10.04
N PHE A 91 5.95 -2.61 10.43
CA PHE A 91 5.45 -2.94 11.77
C PHE A 91 4.83 -4.34 11.77
N THR A 92 3.93 -4.63 10.81
CA THR A 92 3.12 -5.87 10.84
C THR A 92 3.87 -7.13 10.40
N PHE A 93 4.96 -6.97 9.65
CA PHE A 93 5.78 -8.07 9.14
C PHE A 93 7.21 -8.04 9.67
N SER A 94 7.89 -6.89 9.59
CA SER A 94 9.33 -6.84 9.92
C SER A 94 9.62 -7.09 11.39
N GLU A 95 8.75 -6.63 12.30
CA GLU A 95 8.88 -6.91 13.74
C GLU A 95 8.85 -8.42 14.04
N LYS A 96 8.08 -9.19 13.27
CA LYS A 96 8.04 -10.66 13.39
C LYS A 96 9.36 -11.34 13.02
N LEU A 97 10.20 -10.70 12.21
CA LEU A 97 11.55 -11.20 11.93
C LEU A 97 12.47 -10.99 13.13
N TYR A 98 12.37 -9.84 13.79
CA TYR A 98 13.20 -9.51 14.95
C TYR A 98 12.85 -10.38 16.16
N ASP A 99 11.55 -10.58 16.41
CA ASP A 99 11.08 -11.37 17.55
C ASP A 99 11.05 -12.88 17.27
N GLY A 100 11.49 -13.31 16.07
CA GLY A 100 11.56 -14.72 15.67
C GLY A 100 10.20 -15.40 15.41
N THR A 101 9.09 -14.70 15.64
CA THR A 101 7.72 -15.23 15.54
C THR A 101 7.29 -15.56 14.11
N ILE A 102 8.02 -15.08 13.10
CA ILE A 102 7.81 -15.48 11.70
C ILE A 102 8.00 -16.99 11.49
N SER A 103 8.72 -17.68 12.38
CA SER A 103 8.82 -19.15 12.38
C SER A 103 7.45 -19.83 12.40
N HIS A 104 6.49 -19.30 13.16
CA HIS A 104 5.12 -19.82 13.20
C HIS A 104 4.39 -19.67 11.85
N ASP A 105 4.65 -18.59 11.12
CA ASP A 105 4.06 -18.36 9.80
C ASP A 105 4.69 -19.28 8.74
N LEU A 106 5.98 -19.58 8.85
CA LEU A 106 6.69 -20.51 7.97
C LEU A 106 6.27 -21.98 8.15
N LEU A 107 5.83 -22.36 9.35
CA LEU A 107 5.32 -23.70 9.65
C LEU A 107 3.91 -23.95 9.09
N ARG A 108 3.17 -22.90 8.72
CA ARG A 108 1.82 -23.05 8.16
C ARG A 108 1.91 -23.56 6.72
N PRO A 109 0.98 -24.41 6.26
CA PRO A 109 0.95 -24.93 4.90
C PRO A 109 0.37 -23.89 3.90
N GLN A 110 0.86 -22.65 3.96
CA GLN A 110 0.49 -21.55 3.08
C GLN A 110 1.65 -20.56 2.93
N PRO A 111 1.73 -19.79 1.83
CA PRO A 111 2.72 -18.73 1.68
C PRO A 111 2.55 -17.65 2.76
N VAL A 112 3.66 -17.18 3.37
CA VAL A 112 3.65 -16.14 4.41
C VAL A 112 2.94 -14.87 3.94
N VAL A 113 3.13 -14.50 2.66
CA VAL A 113 2.53 -13.30 2.06
C VAL A 113 1.00 -13.28 2.14
N VAL A 114 0.33 -14.43 2.27
CA VAL A 114 -1.13 -14.51 2.44
C VAL A 114 -1.57 -13.82 3.73
N ASN A 115 -0.83 -14.04 4.83
CA ASN A 115 -1.12 -13.37 6.10
C ASN A 115 -0.81 -11.88 5.98
N VAL A 116 0.34 -11.52 5.40
CA VAL A 116 0.76 -10.12 5.24
C VAL A 116 -0.26 -9.30 4.44
N ILE A 117 -0.74 -9.83 3.31
CA ILE A 117 -1.79 -9.20 2.50
C ILE A 117 -3.10 -9.10 3.28
N GLY A 118 -3.48 -10.16 4.01
CA GLY A 118 -4.70 -10.17 4.81
C GLY A 118 -4.71 -9.07 5.89
N THR A 119 -3.61 -8.93 6.64
CA THR A 119 -3.43 -7.88 7.64
C THR A 119 -3.45 -6.49 6.99
N ASN A 120 -2.75 -6.28 5.87
CA ASN A 120 -2.74 -5.00 5.15
C ASN A 120 -4.14 -4.58 4.69
N ILE A 121 -4.90 -5.50 4.09
CA ILE A 121 -6.27 -5.23 3.63
C ILE A 121 -7.19 -4.90 4.81
N ALA A 122 -7.07 -5.61 5.94
CA ALA A 122 -7.86 -5.34 7.14
C ALA A 122 -7.62 -3.94 7.69
N ILE A 123 -6.35 -3.53 7.81
CA ILE A 123 -5.97 -2.19 8.27
C ILE A 123 -6.49 -1.13 7.30
N ARG A 124 -6.28 -1.30 5.98
CA ARG A 124 -6.80 -0.37 4.96
C ARG A 124 -8.31 -0.24 5.00
N ALA A 125 -9.04 -1.33 5.24
CA ALA A 125 -10.49 -1.28 5.39
C ALA A 125 -10.90 -0.40 6.58
N TRP A 126 -10.25 -0.55 7.73
CA TRP A 126 -10.47 0.30 8.89
C TRP A 126 -10.12 1.76 8.63
N LEU A 127 -8.95 2.03 8.05
CA LEU A 127 -8.52 3.40 7.70
C LEU A 127 -9.46 4.05 6.70
N THR A 128 -9.98 3.29 5.74
CA THR A 128 -10.97 3.78 4.78
C THR A 128 -12.27 4.13 5.49
N VAL A 129 -12.82 3.23 6.31
CA VAL A 129 -14.08 3.45 7.03
C VAL A 129 -13.99 4.66 7.96
N MET A 130 -12.87 4.82 8.67
CA MET A 130 -12.65 5.92 9.60
C MET A 130 -12.22 7.23 8.90
N GLY A 131 -11.55 7.14 7.75
CA GLY A 131 -11.03 8.28 6.99
C GLY A 131 -12.05 8.91 6.04
N VAL A 132 -13.00 8.15 5.49
CA VAL A 132 -14.05 8.67 4.59
C VAL A 132 -14.84 9.83 5.22
N PRO A 133 -15.26 9.79 6.50
CA PRO A 133 -15.89 10.95 7.15
C PRO A 133 -15.03 12.22 7.11
N LEU A 134 -13.71 12.12 7.26
CA LEU A 134 -12.81 13.28 7.14
C LEU A 134 -12.68 13.78 5.71
N VAL A 135 -12.67 12.88 4.72
CA VAL A 135 -12.72 13.26 3.29
C VAL A 135 -14.00 14.05 3.01
N LEU A 136 -15.16 13.56 3.47
CA LEU A 136 -16.45 14.22 3.30
C LEU A 136 -16.51 15.56 4.03
N LEU A 137 -16.00 15.63 5.26
CA LEU A 137 -15.91 16.87 6.04
C LEU A 137 -15.02 17.91 5.35
N THR A 138 -13.87 17.49 4.83
CA THR A 138 -12.94 18.36 4.10
C THR A 138 -13.60 18.83 2.80
N GLY A 139 -14.20 17.93 2.02
CA GLY A 139 -14.92 18.30 0.81
C GLY A 139 -16.03 19.32 1.08
N PHE A 140 -16.84 19.10 2.11
CA PHE A 140 -17.88 20.03 2.54
C PHE A 140 -17.31 21.40 2.97
N ALA A 141 -16.25 21.41 3.79
CA ALA A 141 -15.65 22.65 4.29
C ALA A 141 -15.07 23.54 3.19
N PHE A 142 -14.59 22.95 2.09
CA PHE A 142 -13.97 23.66 0.97
C PHE A 142 -14.85 23.73 -0.29
N GLY A 143 -16.11 23.29 -0.21
CA GLY A 143 -17.03 23.31 -1.37
C GLY A 143 -16.59 22.39 -2.51
N VAL A 144 -15.84 21.33 -2.22
CA VAL A 144 -15.35 20.35 -3.19
C VAL A 144 -16.29 19.14 -3.20
N ALA A 145 -16.75 18.77 -4.39
CA ALA A 145 -17.53 17.55 -4.60
C ALA A 145 -16.86 16.69 -5.68
N LEU A 146 -16.49 15.46 -5.32
CA LEU A 146 -16.02 14.47 -6.27
C LEU A 146 -17.21 13.86 -7.01
N THR A 147 -17.18 13.86 -8.34
CA THR A 147 -18.25 13.27 -9.15
C THR A 147 -18.18 11.75 -9.13
N TRP A 148 -19.33 11.07 -9.07
CA TRP A 148 -19.38 9.60 -9.07
C TRP A 148 -18.72 8.97 -10.29
N THR A 149 -18.78 9.63 -11.46
CA THR A 149 -18.11 9.19 -12.68
C THR A 149 -16.59 9.12 -12.47
N SER A 150 -15.96 10.19 -12.00
CA SER A 150 -14.52 10.22 -11.73
C SER A 150 -14.10 9.22 -10.65
N ILE A 151 -14.92 9.03 -9.62
CA ILE A 151 -14.65 8.02 -8.59
C ILE A 151 -14.68 6.61 -9.19
N LEU A 152 -15.67 6.30 -10.05
CA LEU A 152 -15.76 5.01 -10.72
C LEU A 152 -14.60 4.77 -11.69
N GLU A 153 -14.19 5.80 -12.44
CA GLU A 153 -13.00 5.76 -13.29
C GLU A 153 -11.71 5.54 -12.47
N ALA A 154 -11.65 6.08 -11.26
CA ALA A 154 -10.50 5.92 -10.37
C ALA A 154 -10.40 4.52 -9.77
N VAL A 155 -11.49 3.74 -9.64
CA VAL A 155 -11.47 2.41 -9.00
C VAL A 155 -10.35 1.48 -9.50
N PRO A 156 -10.20 1.20 -10.81
CA PRO A 156 -9.15 0.29 -11.28
C PRO A 156 -7.74 0.83 -11.02
N VAL A 157 -7.54 2.13 -11.20
CA VAL A 157 -6.27 2.82 -10.96
C VAL A 157 -5.92 2.81 -9.47
N PHE A 158 -6.92 3.01 -8.62
CA PHE A 158 -6.81 2.91 -7.18
C PHE A 158 -6.41 1.50 -6.74
N VAL A 159 -7.05 0.44 -7.26
CA VAL A 159 -6.74 -0.95 -6.88
C VAL A 159 -5.29 -1.30 -7.23
N LEU A 160 -4.82 -0.93 -8.42
CA LEU A 160 -3.42 -1.14 -8.79
C LEU A 160 -2.48 -0.23 -7.99
N GLY A 161 -2.86 1.02 -7.71
CA GLY A 161 -2.10 1.92 -6.84
C GLY A 161 -1.92 1.35 -5.43
N ALA A 162 -2.99 0.80 -4.85
CA ALA A 162 -2.96 0.11 -3.56
C ALA A 162 -2.06 -1.13 -3.59
N ALA A 163 -2.11 -1.94 -4.65
CA ALA A 163 -1.23 -3.09 -4.82
C ALA A 163 0.24 -2.67 -4.99
N LEU A 164 0.49 -1.58 -5.71
CA LEU A 164 1.81 -1.00 -5.92
C LEU A 164 2.39 -0.46 -4.60
N SER A 165 1.60 0.31 -3.84
CA SER A 165 1.99 0.82 -2.52
C SER A 165 2.32 -0.30 -1.54
N PHE A 166 1.50 -1.34 -1.50
CA PHE A 166 1.76 -2.53 -0.68
C PHE A 166 3.06 -3.21 -1.10
N SER A 167 3.24 -3.46 -2.40
CA SER A 167 4.41 -4.17 -2.92
C SER A 167 5.69 -3.38 -2.66
N TRP A 168 5.65 -2.05 -2.77
CA TRP A 168 6.76 -1.16 -2.47
C TRP A 168 7.13 -1.19 -0.98
N THR A 169 6.17 -0.99 -0.09
CA THR A 169 6.42 -1.03 1.36
C THR A 169 6.89 -2.41 1.81
N PHE A 170 6.30 -3.47 1.27
CA PHE A 170 6.73 -4.84 1.55
C PHE A 170 8.15 -5.11 1.05
N LEU A 171 8.51 -4.65 -0.16
CA LEU A 171 9.88 -4.75 -0.68
C LEU A 171 10.90 -4.12 0.28
N LEU A 172 10.62 -2.91 0.78
CA LEU A 172 11.51 -2.24 1.73
C LEU A 172 11.52 -2.95 3.09
N SER A 173 10.39 -3.48 3.53
CA SER A 173 10.26 -4.26 4.77
C SER A 173 11.06 -5.56 4.74
N LEU A 174 11.25 -6.18 3.58
CA LEU A 174 12.12 -7.37 3.43
C LEU A 174 13.58 -7.09 3.79
N THR A 175 14.02 -5.83 3.82
CA THR A 175 15.39 -5.52 4.25
C THR A 175 15.66 -5.92 5.71
N ALA A 176 14.63 -6.13 6.54
CA ALA A 176 14.73 -6.63 7.91
C ALA A 176 15.45 -7.99 8.02
N PHE A 177 15.55 -8.78 6.94
CA PHE A 177 16.39 -9.98 6.93
C PHE A 177 17.90 -9.71 7.07
N TRP A 178 18.35 -8.46 6.87
CA TRP A 178 19.77 -8.08 6.90
C TRP A 178 20.09 -6.87 7.79
N THR A 179 19.09 -6.10 8.22
CA THR A 179 19.28 -4.89 9.03
C THR A 179 18.21 -4.77 10.09
N GLU A 180 18.56 -4.15 11.22
CA GLU A 180 17.62 -3.81 12.30
C GLU A 180 16.93 -2.45 12.06
N ARG A 181 17.39 -1.68 11.07
CA ARG A 181 16.93 -0.30 10.82
C ARG A 181 15.86 -0.20 9.72
N VAL A 182 14.93 -1.16 9.66
CA VAL A 182 13.90 -1.19 8.59
C VAL A 182 13.05 0.07 8.55
N HIS A 183 12.69 0.62 9.72
CA HIS A 183 11.84 1.81 9.79
C HIS A 183 12.49 3.03 9.12
N SER A 184 13.82 3.14 9.20
CA SER A 184 14.56 4.20 8.51
C SER A 184 14.56 4.01 6.99
N ILE A 185 14.68 2.77 6.52
CA ILE A 185 14.64 2.44 5.08
C ILE A 185 13.25 2.72 4.51
N VAL A 186 12.21 2.25 5.19
CA VAL A 186 10.81 2.49 4.79
C VAL A 186 10.49 3.98 4.87
N GLY A 187 10.94 4.68 5.91
CA GLY A 187 10.78 6.13 6.06
C GLY A 187 11.46 6.94 4.93
N PHE A 188 12.62 6.49 4.46
CA PHE A 188 13.24 7.08 3.26
C PHE A 188 12.40 6.83 2.01
N GLY A 189 11.88 5.62 1.83
CA GLY A 189 10.94 5.30 0.75
C GLY A 189 9.67 6.15 0.80
N TRP A 190 9.13 6.40 1.99
CA TRP A 190 8.01 7.32 2.21
C TRP A 190 8.37 8.74 1.82
N THR A 191 9.57 9.22 2.15
CA THR A 191 10.05 10.56 1.75
C THR A 191 10.08 10.71 0.22
N LEU A 192 10.61 9.72 -0.49
CA LEU A 192 10.60 9.72 -1.97
C LEU A 192 9.17 9.75 -2.51
N ASN A 193 8.29 8.93 -1.93
CA ASN A 193 6.88 8.90 -2.32
C ASN A 193 6.16 10.23 -2.02
N SER A 194 6.46 10.91 -0.91
CA SER A 194 5.86 12.22 -0.61
C SER A 194 6.30 13.30 -1.61
N LEU A 195 7.57 13.28 -2.03
CA LEU A 195 8.14 14.25 -2.96
C LEU A 195 7.70 14.03 -4.41
N LEU A 196 7.67 12.78 -4.86
CA LEU A 196 7.45 12.42 -6.27
C LEU A 196 6.09 11.74 -6.54
N GLY A 197 5.40 11.31 -5.49
CA GLY A 197 4.12 10.60 -5.59
C GLY A 197 2.90 11.51 -5.57
N GLY A 198 3.08 12.82 -5.49
CA GLY A 198 1.99 13.80 -5.60
C GLY A 198 1.49 14.36 -4.26
N THR A 199 2.09 13.99 -3.13
CA THR A 199 1.63 14.45 -1.79
C THR A 199 2.06 15.87 -1.48
N VAL A 200 3.35 16.18 -1.61
CA VAL A 200 3.87 17.54 -1.35
C VAL A 200 3.36 18.52 -2.40
N ALA A 201 3.30 18.09 -3.65
CA ALA A 201 2.76 18.84 -4.77
C ALA A 201 2.17 17.86 -5.80
N PRO A 202 1.04 18.19 -6.45
CA PRO A 202 0.61 17.44 -7.64
C PRO A 202 1.76 17.38 -8.65
N LEU A 203 1.92 16.23 -9.31
CA LEU A 203 3.05 16.04 -10.23
C LEU A 203 3.08 17.08 -11.35
N ALA A 204 1.89 17.53 -11.78
CA ALA A 204 1.70 18.58 -12.79
C ALA A 204 2.26 19.95 -12.36
N PHE A 205 2.52 20.18 -11.06
CA PHE A 205 3.09 21.42 -10.55
C PHE A 205 4.61 21.37 -10.41
N LEU A 206 5.23 20.18 -10.50
CA LEU A 206 6.68 20.08 -10.45
C LEU A 206 7.30 20.67 -11.72
N PRO A 207 8.40 21.43 -11.61
CA PRO A 207 9.17 21.86 -12.76
C PRO A 207 10.01 20.71 -13.33
N GLU A 208 10.45 20.83 -14.58
CA GLU A 208 11.49 19.94 -15.10
C GLU A 208 12.83 20.21 -14.37
N PRO A 209 13.65 19.17 -14.11
CA PRO A 209 13.52 17.78 -14.54
C PRO A 209 12.68 16.88 -13.60
N TRP A 210 12.17 17.42 -12.48
CA TRP A 210 11.54 16.63 -11.41
C TRP A 210 10.23 16.00 -11.83
N ARG A 211 9.47 16.68 -12.68
CA ARG A 211 8.26 16.11 -13.29
C ARG A 211 8.58 14.87 -14.12
N GLY A 212 9.53 14.96 -15.06
CA GLY A 212 9.95 13.80 -15.85
C GLY A 212 10.46 12.63 -14.99
N ILE A 213 11.17 12.91 -13.90
CA ILE A 213 11.59 11.87 -12.95
C ILE A 213 10.39 11.19 -12.29
N GLY A 214 9.41 11.97 -11.81
CA GLY A 214 8.20 11.43 -11.16
C GLY A 214 7.26 10.69 -12.12
N GLU A 215 7.27 11.05 -13.41
CA GLU A 215 6.51 10.35 -14.45
C GLU A 215 7.10 8.97 -14.79
N VAL A 216 8.41 8.79 -14.58
CA VAL A 216 9.09 7.52 -14.82
C VAL A 216 9.06 6.61 -13.59
N LEU A 217 9.26 7.16 -12.39
CA LEU A 217 9.36 6.42 -11.12
C LEU A 217 8.00 6.05 -10.50
N PRO A 218 7.88 4.90 -9.83
CA PRO A 218 6.59 4.28 -9.47
C PRO A 218 5.69 5.14 -8.56
N PHE A 219 6.25 6.13 -7.88
CA PHE A 219 5.60 6.94 -6.85
C PHE A 219 4.32 7.62 -7.35
N TYR A 220 4.34 8.19 -8.55
CA TYR A 220 3.13 8.83 -9.10
C TYR A 220 1.97 7.83 -9.23
N GLY A 221 2.27 6.58 -9.60
CA GLY A 221 1.27 5.52 -9.74
C GLY A 221 0.68 5.05 -8.42
N MET A 222 1.34 5.33 -7.29
CA MET A 222 0.89 4.91 -5.97
C MET A 222 -0.24 5.79 -5.44
N LEU A 223 -0.11 7.12 -5.60
CA LEU A 223 -1.03 8.10 -4.98
C LEU A 223 -1.54 9.16 -5.96
N GLY A 224 -0.63 9.87 -6.63
CA GLY A 224 -0.98 11.03 -7.46
C GLY A 224 -1.85 10.70 -8.66
N LEU A 225 -1.56 9.61 -9.38
CA LEU A 225 -2.35 9.17 -10.52
C LEU A 225 -3.80 8.81 -10.13
N PRO A 226 -4.07 7.96 -9.11
CA PRO A 226 -5.42 7.77 -8.63
C PRO A 226 -6.12 9.07 -8.19
N ALA A 227 -5.39 10.00 -7.55
CA ALA A 227 -5.95 11.30 -7.13
C ALA A 227 -6.30 12.20 -8.32
N ASP A 228 -5.49 12.18 -9.38
CA ASP A 228 -5.74 12.90 -10.62
C ASP A 228 -6.93 12.35 -11.40
N VAL A 229 -7.13 11.03 -11.36
CA VAL A 229 -8.32 10.41 -11.96
C VAL A 229 -9.56 10.73 -11.13
N ALA A 230 -9.49 10.57 -9.80
CA ALA A 230 -10.61 10.84 -8.90
C ALA A 230 -11.02 12.33 -8.90
N SER A 231 -10.08 13.25 -9.11
CA SER A 231 -10.36 14.68 -9.29
C SER A 231 -10.89 15.05 -10.68
N GLY A 232 -10.91 14.10 -11.63
CA GLY A 232 -11.35 14.32 -13.01
C GLY A 232 -10.32 14.99 -13.91
N ARG A 233 -9.10 15.27 -13.43
CA ARG A 233 -8.02 15.84 -14.27
C ARG A 233 -7.60 14.85 -15.36
N VAL A 234 -7.45 13.57 -14.99
CA VAL A 234 -7.15 12.49 -15.93
C VAL A 234 -8.42 11.67 -16.13
N HIS A 235 -9.00 11.76 -17.31
CA HIS A 235 -10.25 11.07 -17.65
C HIS A 235 -10.17 10.50 -19.06
N GLY A 236 -11.07 9.56 -19.35
CA GLY A 236 -11.18 8.92 -20.65
C GLY A 236 -10.30 7.69 -20.83
N LEU A 237 -10.66 6.85 -21.80
CA LEU A 237 -10.13 5.49 -21.90
C LEU A 237 -8.62 5.42 -22.14
N ALA A 238 -8.07 6.22 -23.06
CA ALA A 238 -6.67 6.11 -23.43
C ALA A 238 -5.70 6.55 -22.31
N PRO A 239 -5.91 7.70 -21.62
CA PRO A 239 -5.10 8.05 -20.44
C PRO A 239 -5.21 7.02 -19.31
N LEU A 240 -6.41 6.50 -19.05
CA LEU A 240 -6.60 5.46 -18.04
C LEU A 240 -5.85 4.18 -18.36
N LEU A 241 -5.94 3.68 -19.60
CA LEU A 241 -5.19 2.49 -20.03
C LEU A 241 -3.67 2.69 -19.94
N THR A 242 -3.20 3.90 -20.26
CA THR A 242 -1.78 4.26 -20.11
C THR A 242 -1.36 4.20 -18.64
N GLY A 243 -2.15 4.80 -17.74
CA GLY A 243 -1.92 4.77 -16.30
C GLY A 243 -1.96 3.35 -15.70
N LEU A 244 -2.93 2.53 -16.12
CA LEU A 244 -3.03 1.13 -15.69
C LEU A 244 -1.85 0.30 -16.18
N GLY A 245 -1.43 0.47 -17.45
CA GLY A 245 -0.25 -0.19 -18.00
C GLY A 245 1.02 0.20 -17.24
N TYR A 246 1.16 1.49 -16.94
CA TYR A 246 2.24 2.04 -16.14
C TYR A 246 2.31 1.39 -14.74
N GLN A 247 1.19 1.36 -14.00
CA GLN A 247 1.14 0.71 -12.69
C GLN A 247 1.43 -0.80 -12.78
N ALA A 248 0.87 -1.49 -13.78
CA ALA A 248 1.08 -2.92 -13.98
C ALA A 248 2.55 -3.27 -14.22
N VAL A 249 3.26 -2.49 -15.05
CA VAL A 249 4.70 -2.67 -15.30
C VAL A 249 5.49 -2.55 -14.00
N TRP A 250 5.25 -1.50 -13.21
CA TRP A 250 5.94 -1.30 -11.94
C TRP A 250 5.61 -2.35 -10.88
N ILE A 251 4.36 -2.82 -10.83
CA ILE A 251 3.96 -3.95 -9.97
C ILE A 251 4.79 -5.19 -10.34
N VAL A 252 4.92 -5.52 -11.62
CA VAL A 252 5.74 -6.67 -12.06
C VAL A 252 7.20 -6.52 -11.66
N VAL A 253 7.78 -5.33 -11.86
CA VAL A 253 9.18 -5.03 -11.48
C VAL A 253 9.38 -5.22 -9.98
N ILE A 254 8.52 -4.63 -9.15
CA ILE A 254 8.64 -4.66 -7.70
C ILE A 254 8.36 -6.06 -7.16
N ILE A 255 7.33 -6.76 -7.64
CA ILE A 255 7.04 -8.15 -7.23
C ILE A 255 8.22 -9.06 -7.57
N THR A 256 8.86 -8.86 -8.73
CA THR A 256 10.06 -9.63 -9.09
C THR A 256 11.17 -9.40 -8.06
N ALA A 257 11.42 -8.14 -7.68
CA ALA A 257 12.38 -7.82 -6.63
C ALA A 257 11.99 -8.44 -5.28
N VAL A 258 10.71 -8.35 -4.88
CA VAL A 258 10.17 -8.98 -3.66
C VAL A 258 10.45 -10.48 -3.64
N VAL A 259 10.19 -11.19 -4.73
CA VAL A 259 10.42 -12.64 -4.82
C VAL A 259 11.91 -12.98 -4.70
N VAL A 260 12.78 -12.20 -5.33
CA VAL A 260 14.23 -12.39 -5.25
C VAL A 260 14.73 -12.15 -3.82
N LEU A 261 14.35 -11.03 -3.21
CA LEU A 261 14.73 -10.66 -1.85
C LEU A 261 14.16 -11.64 -0.83
N TRP A 262 12.90 -12.05 -0.96
CA TRP A 262 12.30 -13.05 -0.08
C TRP A 262 13.10 -14.38 -0.09
N ARG A 263 13.44 -14.87 -1.29
CA ARG A 263 14.24 -16.10 -1.44
C ARG A 263 15.64 -15.95 -0.83
N ALA A 264 16.27 -14.80 -1.00
CA ALA A 264 17.58 -14.53 -0.41
C ALA A 264 17.50 -14.42 1.12
N GLY A 265 16.47 -13.75 1.64
CA GLY A 265 16.24 -13.51 3.06
C GLY A 265 15.96 -14.80 3.82
N ILE A 266 15.04 -15.63 3.32
CA ILE A 266 14.69 -16.91 3.96
C ILE A 266 15.87 -17.89 4.03
N ARG A 267 16.78 -17.89 3.04
CA ARG A 267 17.98 -18.74 3.09
C ARG A 267 18.96 -18.31 4.19
N ARG A 268 18.96 -17.03 4.54
CA ARG A 268 19.81 -16.46 5.59
C ARG A 268 19.16 -16.56 6.97
N TYR A 269 17.83 -16.58 7.01
CA TYR A 269 17.08 -16.59 8.25
C TYR A 269 17.35 -17.88 9.05
N THR A 270 18.19 -17.74 10.08
CA THR A 270 18.40 -18.76 11.11
C THR A 270 17.58 -18.38 12.32
N VAL A 271 16.71 -19.27 12.79
CA VAL A 271 16.00 -19.06 14.06
C VAL A 271 17.03 -19.11 15.18
N VAL A 272 17.48 -17.94 15.64
CA VAL A 272 18.15 -17.83 16.93
C VAL A 272 17.05 -17.64 17.95
N GLY A 273 16.44 -18.75 18.38
CA GLY A 273 15.51 -18.72 19.50
C GLY A 273 16.30 -18.44 20.77
N ALA A 274 16.01 -17.31 21.43
CA ALA A 274 16.28 -17.10 22.84
C ALA A 274 15.02 -17.44 23.63
#